data_AF-A0AAU4GJ16-F1
#
_entry.id   AF-A0AAU4GJ16-F1
#
_cell.length_a   1.000
_cell.length_b   1.000
_cell.length_c   1.000
_cell.angle_alpha   90.00
_cell.angle_beta   90.00
_cell.angle_gamma   90.00
#
_symmetry.space_group_name_H-M   'P 1'
#
loop_
_entity.id
_entity.type
_entity.pdbx_description
1 polymer ?
#
loop_
_entity_poly.entity_id
_entity_poly.type
_entity_poly.pdbx_seq_one_letter_code
_entity_poly.pdbx_strand_id
1 'polypeptide(L)'
;MCTYLTEKIAVEGSGKGAQGWFGLSEATVYVDHPTHARYAHTVNIDFLNPSKGPSARVALELTEEDALALADAIHTALGAAPAGLASRNQ
;
A
#
# COMPACT_ATOMS: atom_id res chain seq x y z
N MET A 1 1.24 -17.52 -11.22
CA MET A 1 2.18 -18.22 -10.33
C MET A 1 2.38 -17.34 -9.12
N CYS A 2 1.98 -17.77 -7.93
CA CYS A 2 2.17 -17.00 -6.71
C CYS A 2 3.67 -16.98 -6.37
N THR A 3 4.21 -15.82 -5.99
CA THR A 3 5.65 -15.71 -5.69
C THR A 3 6.00 -16.24 -4.30
N TYR A 4 5.00 -16.48 -3.44
CA TYR A 4 5.14 -16.81 -2.01
C TYR A 4 6.01 -15.81 -1.22
N LEU A 5 6.24 -14.64 -1.81
CA LEU A 5 6.99 -13.55 -1.22
C LEU A 5 5.99 -12.48 -0.78
N THR A 6 6.09 -12.09 0.48
CA THR A 6 5.40 -10.92 1.00
C THR A 6 6.43 -9.97 1.53
N GLU A 7 6.63 -8.87 0.80
CA GLU A 7 7.42 -7.75 1.28
C GLU A 7 6.61 -7.03 2.36
N LYS A 8 7.20 -6.84 3.53
CA LYS A 8 6.54 -6.23 4.69
C LYS A 8 7.41 -5.11 5.23
N ILE A 9 6.83 -3.93 5.39
CA ILE A 9 7.51 -2.75 5.93
C ILE A 9 6.72 -2.12 7.07
N ALA A 10 7.43 -1.54 8.03
CA ALA A 10 6.83 -0.64 9.01
C ALA A 10 6.56 0.72 8.33
N VAL A 11 5.36 1.27 8.55
CA VAL A 11 4.98 2.60 8.04
C VAL A 11 4.39 3.44 9.16
N GLU A 12 4.46 4.75 8.98
CA GLU A 12 3.81 5.72 9.85
C GLU A 12 2.98 6.64 8.98
N GLY A 13 1.69 6.74 9.29
CA GLY A 13 0.75 7.50 8.48
C GLY A 13 -0.69 7.24 8.88
N SER A 14 -1.63 7.63 8.03
CA SER A 14 -3.06 7.38 8.22
C SER A 14 -3.69 6.87 6.93
N GLY A 15 -4.59 5.90 7.06
CA GLY A 15 -5.40 5.33 5.98
C GLY A 15 -6.88 5.58 6.23
N LYS A 16 -7.68 5.62 5.17
CA LYS A 16 -9.12 5.81 5.25
C LYS A 16 -9.85 4.51 4.93
N GLY A 17 -10.47 3.92 5.94
CA GLY A 17 -11.33 2.74 5.81
C GLY A 17 -12.82 3.10 5.88
N ALA A 18 -13.68 2.07 5.88
CA ALA A 18 -15.15 2.25 5.93
C ALA A 18 -15.64 3.03 7.16
N GLN A 19 -14.89 2.98 8.27
CA GLN A 19 -15.22 3.64 9.55
C GLN A 19 -14.51 4.99 9.72
N GLY A 20 -13.85 5.49 8.66
CA GLY A 20 -13.09 6.74 8.69
C GLY A 20 -11.58 6.53 8.70
N TRP A 21 -10.87 7.57 9.12
CA TRP A 21 -9.40 7.58 9.17
C TRP A 21 -8.87 6.82 10.38
N PHE A 22 -7.79 6.08 10.20
CA PHE A 22 -7.07 5.38 11.26
C PHE A 22 -5.57 5.42 10.99
N GLY A 23 -4.77 5.43 12.06
CA GLY A 23 -3.32 5.37 11.93
C GLY A 23 -2.87 4.02 11.38
N LEU A 24 -1.86 4.03 10.50
CA LEU A 24 -1.23 2.85 9.91
C LEU A 24 0.07 2.52 10.67
N SER A 25 0.41 1.24 10.71
CA SER A 25 1.67 0.78 11.33
C SER A 25 2.48 -0.14 10.41
N GLU A 26 1.83 -0.74 9.41
CA GLU A 26 2.44 -1.73 8.53
C GLU A 26 1.90 -1.59 7.11
N ALA A 27 2.74 -1.90 6.13
CA ALA A 27 2.32 -2.13 4.76
C ALA A 27 2.91 -3.45 4.24
N THR A 28 2.15 -4.16 3.41
CA THR A 28 2.62 -5.36 2.71
C THR A 28 2.43 -5.24 1.21
N VAL A 29 3.32 -5.88 0.44
CA VAL A 29 3.27 -5.96 -1.03
C VAL A 29 3.55 -7.40 -1.45
N TYR A 30 2.69 -7.97 -2.29
CA TYR A 30 2.82 -9.36 -2.76
C TYR A 30 2.10 -9.58 -4.10
N VAL A 31 2.47 -10.63 -4.82
CA VAL A 31 1.81 -11.06 -6.07
C VAL A 31 1.07 -12.37 -5.83
N ASP A 32 -0.26 -12.32 -5.86
CA ASP A 32 -1.13 -13.48 -5.63
C ASP A 32 -2.51 -13.25 -6.25
N HIS A 33 -3.44 -14.18 -6.05
CA HIS A 33 -4.83 -14.08 -6.46
C HIS A 33 -5.53 -12.92 -5.74
N PRO A 34 -6.27 -12.07 -6.46
CA PRO A 34 -7.10 -11.06 -5.84
C PRO A 34 -8.31 -11.67 -5.13
N THR A 35 -8.85 -10.93 -4.16
CA THR A 35 -10.14 -11.21 -3.54
C THR A 35 -11.29 -10.58 -4.33
N HIS A 36 -11.08 -9.41 -4.95
CA HIS A 36 -12.16 -8.65 -5.59
C HIS A 36 -11.92 -8.33 -7.08
N ALA A 37 -10.69 -8.06 -7.50
CA ALA A 37 -10.36 -7.77 -8.87
C ALA A 37 -10.62 -8.97 -9.79
N ARG A 38 -10.97 -8.68 -11.04
CA ARG A 38 -11.35 -9.69 -12.06
C ARG A 38 -10.17 -10.32 -12.81
N TYR A 39 -9.00 -10.36 -12.20
CA TYR A 39 -7.76 -10.89 -12.80
C TYR A 39 -7.35 -12.19 -12.11
N ALA A 40 -6.59 -13.05 -12.80
CA ALA A 40 -6.10 -14.28 -12.19
C ALA A 40 -5.10 -14.01 -11.06
N HIS A 41 -4.24 -13.00 -11.24
CA HIS A 41 -3.29 -12.51 -10.25
C HIS A 41 -3.22 -10.99 -10.30
N THR A 42 -2.85 -10.40 -9.17
CA THR A 42 -2.66 -8.97 -8.97
C THR A 42 -1.41 -8.72 -8.13
N VAL A 43 -0.88 -7.49 -8.22
CA VAL A 43 -0.05 -6.93 -7.16
C VAL A 43 -1.00 -6.43 -6.08
N ASN A 44 -0.92 -7.05 -4.90
CA ASN A 44 -1.73 -6.71 -3.75
C ASN A 44 -0.91 -5.85 -2.80
N ILE A 45 -1.46 -4.69 -2.43
CA ILE A 45 -0.85 -3.75 -1.48
C ILE A 45 -1.84 -3.55 -0.34
N ASP A 46 -1.44 -3.87 0.87
CA ASP A 46 -2.25 -3.66 2.07
C ASP A 46 -1.54 -2.68 3.00
N PHE A 47 -2.25 -1.63 3.42
CA PHE A 47 -1.86 -0.77 4.53
C PHE A 47 -2.69 -1.12 5.75
N LEU A 48 -2.07 -1.46 6.88
CA LEU A 48 -2.77 -2.04 8.03
C LEU A 48 -2.38 -1.44 9.38
N ASN A 49 -3.27 -1.63 10.35
CA ASN A 49 -3.00 -1.47 11.77
C ASN A 49 -3.54 -2.68 12.57
N PRO A 50 -2.75 -3.75 12.74
CA PRO A 50 -3.18 -4.97 13.41
C PRO A 50 -3.68 -4.75 14.84
N SER A 51 -3.16 -3.72 15.55
CA SER A 51 -3.59 -3.40 16.91
C SER A 51 -5.04 -2.90 17.00
N LYS A 52 -5.62 -2.48 15.89
CA LYS A 52 -7.02 -2.01 15.78
C LYS A 52 -7.97 -3.06 15.21
N GLY A 53 -7.49 -4.31 15.05
CA GLY A 53 -8.27 -5.42 14.53
C GLY A 53 -8.21 -5.58 13.01
N PRO A 54 -8.78 -6.66 12.46
CA PRO A 54 -8.56 -7.09 11.07
C PRO A 54 -9.15 -6.14 10.02
N SER A 55 -10.14 -5.31 10.39
CA SER A 55 -10.78 -4.36 9.48
C SER A 55 -10.01 -3.03 9.35
N ALA A 56 -8.99 -2.79 10.17
CA ALA A 56 -8.14 -1.61 10.05
C ALA A 56 -7.12 -1.79 8.92
N ARG A 57 -7.62 -1.84 7.68
CA ARG A 57 -6.82 -2.00 6.46
C ARG A 57 -7.33 -1.15 5.29
N VAL A 58 -6.42 -0.74 4.42
CA VAL A 58 -6.68 -0.20 3.09
C VAL A 58 -5.99 -1.13 2.09
N ALA A 59 -6.80 -1.87 1.32
CA ALA A 59 -6.33 -2.89 0.39
C ALA A 59 -6.43 -2.40 -1.05
N LEU A 60 -5.40 -2.64 -1.85
CA LEU A 60 -5.36 -2.40 -3.29
C LEU A 60 -5.03 -3.70 -4.00
N GLU A 61 -5.70 -3.96 -5.11
CA GLU A 61 -5.45 -5.10 -6.00
C GLU A 61 -5.26 -4.56 -7.41
N LEU A 62 -4.00 -4.48 -7.86
CA LEU A 62 -3.62 -3.79 -9.09
C LEU A 62 -3.06 -4.77 -10.13
N THR A 63 -3.14 -4.41 -11.41
CA THR A 63 -2.32 -5.10 -12.42
C THR A 63 -0.84 -4.74 -12.22
N GLU A 64 0.04 -5.51 -12.88
CA GLU A 64 1.48 -5.22 -12.85
C GLU A 64 1.79 -3.81 -13.38
N GLU A 65 1.16 -3.43 -14.50
CA GLU A 65 1.37 -2.14 -15.15
C GLU A 65 0.95 -0.98 -14.25
N ASP A 66 -0.22 -1.08 -13.62
CA ASP A 66 -0.74 -0.03 -12.73
C ASP A 66 0.06 0.06 -11.42
N ALA A 67 0.56 -1.06 -10.90
CA ALA A 67 1.41 -1.08 -9.71
C ALA A 67 2.78 -0.42 -9.98
N LEU A 68 3.39 -0.69 -11.13
CA LEU A 68 4.63 -0.03 -11.56
C LEU A 68 4.40 1.46 -11.82
N ALA A 69 3.31 1.82 -12.51
CA ALA A 69 2.93 3.21 -12.74
C ALA A 69 2.67 3.97 -11.43
N LEU A 70 2.08 3.32 -10.42
CA LEU A 70 1.91 3.90 -9.08
C LEU A 70 3.27 4.18 -8.40
N ALA A 71 4.22 3.25 -8.49
CA ALA A 71 5.56 3.46 -7.95
C ALA A 71 6.27 4.65 -8.62
N ASP A 72 6.19 4.74 -9.96
CA ASP A 72 6.75 5.86 -10.71
C ASP A 72 6.06 7.19 -10.38
N ALA A 73 4.74 7.19 -10.18
CA ALA A 73 4.00 8.36 -9.74
C ALA A 73 4.42 8.83 -8.34
N ILE A 74 4.69 7.90 -7.41
CA ILE A 74 5.24 8.22 -6.08
C ILE A 74 6.60 8.90 -6.22
N HIS A 75 7.52 8.32 -7.02
CA HIS A 75 8.83 8.92 -7.25
C HIS A 75 8.73 10.31 -7.89
N THR A 76 7.85 10.48 -8.87
CA THR A 76 7.60 11.76 -9.54
C THR A 76 7.09 12.82 -8.56
N ALA A 77 6.10 12.48 -7.73
CA ALA A 77 5.54 13.41 -6.75
C ALA A 77 6.58 13.84 -5.70
N LEU A 78 7.39 12.90 -5.20
CA LEU A 78 8.47 13.20 -4.26
C LEU A 78 9.58 14.05 -4.89
N GLY A 79 9.92 13.81 -6.16
CA GLY A 79 10.94 14.58 -6.88
C GLY A 79 10.51 16.01 -7.23
N ALA A 80 9.21 16.27 -7.34
CA ALA A 80 8.67 17.61 -7.58
C ALA A 80 8.59 18.48 -6.31
N ALA A 81 8.65 17.86 -5.12
CA ALA A 81 8.62 18.56 -3.84
C ALA A 81 10.02 19.01 -3.40
N PRO A 82 10.16 20.15 -2.69
CA PRO A 82 11.38 20.48 -1.99
C PRO A 82 11.85 19.33 -1.08
N ALA A 83 13.16 19.11 -1.03
CA ALA A 83 13.74 18.08 -0.18
C ALA A 83 13.31 18.27 1.28
N GLY A 84 12.85 17.18 1.92
CA GLY A 84 12.41 17.18 3.30
C GLY A 84 10.95 17.59 3.54
N LEU A 85 10.24 18.15 2.54
CA LEU A 85 8.86 18.64 2.69
C LEU A 85 7.86 17.55 3.10
N ALA A 86 8.13 16.29 2.75
CA ALA A 86 7.31 15.12 3.09
C ALA A 86 8.08 14.13 3.99
N SER A 87 9.05 14.61 4.78
CA SER A 87 9.86 13.76 5.66
C SER A 87 9.26 13.64 7.06
N ARG A 88 9.65 12.60 7.81
CA ARG A 88 9.21 12.41 9.20
C ARG A 88 9.54 13.60 10.12
N ASN A 89 10.62 14.32 9.82
CA ASN A 89 11.11 15.45 10.61
C ASN A 89 10.87 16.81 9.91
N GLN A 90 9.89 16.86 9.00
CA GLN A 90 9.45 18.08 8.33
C GLN A 90 8.96 19.16 9.32
#